data_AF-A0A9P7GFW7-F1
#
_entry.id   AF-A0A9P7GFW7-F1
#
_cell.length_a   1.000
_cell.length_b   1.000
_cell.length_c   1.000
_cell.angle_alpha   90.00
_cell.angle_beta   90.00
_cell.angle_gamma   90.00
#
_symmetry.space_group_name_H-M   'P 1'
#
loop_
_entity.id
_entity.type
_entity.pdbx_description
1 polymer ?
#
loop_
_entity_poly.entity_id
_entity_poly.type
_entity_poly.pdbx_seq_one_letter_code
_entity_poly.pdbx_strand_id
1 'polypeptide(L)'
;MDELILGNSFSEDMGYFHGSDDGLDNDFELDPCEPDFSDDDEEPQDPVPLVNTRALKENLSGWGILGRVKAVLRCMKEQGINVPLFLDALTQGDAECRTDAEVKYAGTLLMVSDKLPEILQRMYRPPRGRKDGKGRRPAGARRLLHEFATTCIIDCVDREMDNSSSLFLSPPEALNEDHLTSVNSINRDACWHKFRSHRLQHTIEIIT
;
A
#
# COMPACT_ATOMS: atom_id res chain seq x y z
N MET A 1 9.57 22.83 54.09
CA MET A 1 8.51 22.94 53.06
C MET A 1 8.72 21.74 52.19
N ASP A 2 8.04 20.67 52.56
CA ASP A 2 8.16 19.35 51.97
C ASP A 2 7.19 19.27 50.78
N GLU A 3 7.71 18.98 49.60
CA GLU A 3 6.88 18.65 48.43
C GLU A 3 6.66 17.14 48.38
N LEU A 4 5.42 16.74 48.63
CA LEU A 4 4.90 15.40 48.43
C LEU A 4 4.55 15.23 46.95
N ILE A 5 5.30 14.37 46.25
CA ILE A 5 4.91 13.80 44.96
C ILE A 5 3.81 12.78 45.25
N LEU A 6 2.56 13.17 45.05
CA LEU A 6 1.43 12.26 45.09
C LEU A 6 1.32 11.56 43.72
N GLY A 7 1.65 10.28 43.70
CA GLY A 7 1.44 9.40 42.56
C GLY A 7 -0.05 9.17 42.33
N ASN A 8 -0.49 9.35 41.08
CA ASN A 8 -1.79 8.85 40.65
C ASN A 8 -1.63 7.44 40.11
N SER A 9 -2.09 6.49 40.94
CA SER A 9 -2.37 5.11 40.55
C SER A 9 -3.50 5.10 39.53
N PHE A 10 -3.24 4.51 38.36
CA PHE A 10 -4.24 4.19 37.36
C PHE A 10 -4.88 2.85 37.75
N SER A 11 -6.10 2.93 38.29
CA SER A 11 -6.91 1.78 38.67
C SER A 11 -7.86 1.48 37.50
N GLU A 12 -7.62 0.40 36.77
CA GLU A 12 -8.61 -0.20 35.88
C GLU A 12 -9.02 -1.57 36.42
N ASP A 13 -10.24 -1.56 36.98
CA ASP A 13 -10.96 -2.71 37.52
C ASP A 13 -11.53 -3.50 36.33
N MET A 14 -10.84 -4.60 35.98
CA MET A 14 -11.27 -5.56 34.95
C MET A 14 -12.37 -6.47 35.52
N GLY A 15 -13.61 -6.09 35.25
CA GLY A 15 -14.81 -6.84 35.62
C GLY A 15 -14.90 -8.21 34.94
N TYR A 16 -15.07 -9.22 35.77
CA TYR A 16 -15.26 -10.65 35.48
C TYR A 16 -16.40 -10.93 34.49
N PHE A 17 -16.10 -11.71 33.44
CA PHE A 17 -17.10 -12.35 32.58
C PHE A 17 -17.66 -13.58 33.31
N HIS A 18 -18.91 -13.50 33.78
CA HIS A 18 -19.64 -14.65 34.31
C HIS A 18 -20.16 -15.48 33.14
N GLY A 19 -19.63 -16.69 32.99
CA GLY A 19 -20.24 -17.71 32.16
C GLY A 19 -21.52 -18.23 32.79
N SER A 20 -22.57 -18.35 32.00
CA SER A 20 -23.68 -19.26 32.29
C SER A 20 -24.20 -19.81 30.97
N ASP A 21 -24.32 -21.12 31.00
CA ASP A 21 -24.70 -22.07 29.97
C ASP A 21 -26.15 -22.46 30.26
N ASP A 22 -27.04 -22.28 29.28
CA ASP A 22 -28.34 -22.96 29.19
C ASP A 22 -28.91 -22.84 27.78
N GLY A 23 -28.40 -23.70 26.88
CA GLY A 23 -29.20 -24.15 25.75
C GLY A 23 -30.32 -25.08 26.25
N LEU A 24 -31.55 -24.90 25.76
CA LEU A 24 -32.43 -25.92 25.17
C LEU A 24 -33.81 -25.32 24.78
N ASP A 25 -34.11 -25.46 23.49
CA ASP A 25 -35.37 -25.84 22.83
C ASP A 25 -36.68 -24.99 22.82
N ASN A 26 -37.07 -24.71 21.57
CA ASN A 26 -38.37 -24.92 20.91
C ASN A 26 -39.38 -23.77 20.70
N ASP A 27 -39.55 -23.50 19.40
CA ASP A 27 -40.78 -23.47 18.62
C ASP A 27 -41.70 -22.23 18.62
N PHE A 28 -41.69 -21.61 17.44
CA PHE A 28 -42.85 -21.17 16.65
C PHE A 28 -43.50 -19.81 16.99
N GLU A 29 -43.22 -18.82 16.14
CA GLU A 29 -44.29 -18.08 15.43
C GLU A 29 -43.69 -17.29 14.25
N LEU A 30 -44.16 -17.59 13.04
CA LEU A 30 -43.93 -16.82 11.82
C LEU A 30 -44.96 -15.69 11.76
N ASP A 31 -44.54 -14.42 11.64
CA ASP A 31 -45.13 -13.43 10.71
C ASP A 31 -44.31 -12.10 10.67
N PRO A 32 -44.53 -11.13 9.76
CA PRO A 32 -43.81 -11.00 8.50
C PRO A 32 -43.24 -9.58 8.32
N CYS A 33 -41.98 -9.44 7.98
CA CYS A 33 -41.44 -8.28 7.26
C CYS A 33 -40.00 -8.62 6.95
N GLU A 34 -39.77 -9.36 5.88
CA GLU A 34 -38.49 -9.25 5.19
C GLU A 34 -38.44 -7.79 4.71
N PRO A 35 -37.54 -6.93 5.22
CA PRO A 35 -37.16 -5.78 4.43
C PRO A 35 -36.64 -6.35 3.11
N ASP A 36 -37.36 -6.04 2.05
CA ASP A 36 -36.84 -6.05 0.69
C ASP A 36 -35.60 -5.14 0.72
N PHE A 37 -34.45 -5.72 1.09
CA PHE A 37 -33.17 -5.19 0.68
C PHE A 37 -33.09 -5.53 -0.80
N SER A 38 -33.86 -4.79 -1.59
CA SER A 38 -33.40 -4.36 -2.88
C SER A 38 -32.06 -3.70 -2.59
N ASP A 39 -30.99 -4.50 -2.69
CA ASP A 39 -29.67 -4.04 -3.04
C ASP A 39 -29.87 -3.38 -4.40
N ASP A 40 -30.38 -2.14 -4.35
CA ASP A 40 -30.11 -1.18 -5.41
C ASP A 40 -28.59 -1.21 -5.49
N ASP A 41 -28.10 -1.82 -6.56
CA ASP A 41 -26.75 -1.67 -7.06
C ASP A 41 -26.53 -0.16 -7.28
N GLU A 42 -26.35 0.62 -6.21
CA GLU A 42 -25.78 1.96 -6.26
C GLU A 42 -24.33 1.75 -6.67
N GLU A 43 -24.16 1.64 -7.98
CA GLU A 43 -22.89 1.75 -8.68
C GLU A 43 -22.08 2.86 -7.98
N PRO A 44 -20.88 2.58 -7.45
CA PRO A 44 -20.16 3.51 -6.60
C PRO A 44 -20.05 4.86 -7.31
N GLN A 45 -20.87 5.84 -6.89
CA GLN A 45 -20.91 7.10 -7.60
C GLN A 45 -19.56 7.79 -7.39
N ASP A 46 -18.87 8.04 -8.50
CA ASP A 46 -17.63 8.81 -8.51
C ASP A 46 -17.85 10.06 -7.65
N PRO A 47 -17.00 10.33 -6.64
CA PRO A 47 -17.13 11.51 -5.82
C PRO A 47 -17.32 12.75 -6.72
N VAL A 48 -18.36 13.57 -6.47
CA VAL A 48 -18.66 14.85 -7.14
C VAL A 48 -17.42 15.67 -7.56
N PRO A 49 -16.33 15.71 -6.76
CA PRO A 49 -15.12 16.46 -7.10
C PRO A 49 -14.33 15.91 -8.32
N LEU A 50 -14.38 14.60 -8.57
CA LEU A 50 -13.76 13.98 -9.75
C LEU A 50 -14.49 14.37 -11.04
N VAL A 51 -15.81 14.45 -10.98
CA VAL A 51 -16.67 14.94 -12.08
C VAL A 51 -16.33 16.39 -12.42
N ASN A 52 -16.19 17.26 -11.40
CA ASN A 52 -15.76 18.65 -11.60
C ASN A 52 -14.37 18.75 -12.22
N THR A 53 -13.45 17.87 -11.85
CA THR A 53 -12.10 17.84 -12.42
C THR A 53 -12.11 17.45 -13.90
N ARG A 54 -12.96 16.49 -14.28
CA ARG A 54 -13.17 16.09 -15.69
C ARG A 54 -13.76 17.25 -16.50
N ALA A 55 -14.80 17.92 -15.99
CA ALA A 55 -15.41 19.08 -16.63
C ALA A 55 -14.43 20.27 -16.77
N LEU A 56 -13.61 20.54 -15.76
CA LEU A 56 -12.55 21.57 -15.84
C LEU A 56 -11.50 21.23 -16.91
N LYS A 57 -11.12 19.95 -17.05
CA LYS A 57 -10.18 19.50 -18.08
C LYS A 57 -10.70 19.76 -19.50
N GLU A 58 -11.99 19.52 -19.73
CA GLU A 58 -12.63 19.79 -21.03
C GLU A 58 -12.64 21.29 -21.34
N ASN A 59 -13.01 22.13 -20.37
CA ASN A 59 -12.97 23.59 -20.50
C ASN A 59 -11.56 24.16 -20.69
N LEU A 60 -10.53 23.48 -20.17
CA LEU A 60 -9.13 23.84 -20.36
C LEU A 60 -8.60 23.54 -21.77
N SER A 61 -9.30 22.71 -22.56
CA SER A 61 -8.87 22.37 -23.93
C SER A 61 -9.09 23.52 -24.92
N GLY A 62 -10.08 24.38 -24.68
CA GLY A 62 -10.40 25.55 -25.53
C GLY A 62 -9.64 26.83 -25.19
N TRP A 63 -9.09 26.95 -23.98
CA TRP A 63 -8.26 28.08 -23.54
C TRP A 63 -6.79 27.68 -23.46
N GLY A 64 -5.86 28.62 -23.70
CA GLY A 64 -4.43 28.34 -23.58
C GLY A 64 -4.01 28.01 -22.14
N ILE A 65 -3.91 26.72 -21.79
CA ILE A 65 -3.44 26.20 -20.48
C ILE A 65 -2.18 26.90 -19.98
N LEU A 66 -1.27 27.24 -20.90
CA LEU A 66 -0.01 27.94 -20.61
C LEU A 66 -0.23 29.28 -19.89
N GLY A 67 -1.24 30.05 -20.28
CA GLY A 67 -1.53 31.35 -19.67
C GLY A 67 -1.98 31.21 -18.22
N ARG A 68 -2.85 30.23 -17.95
CA ARG A 68 -3.34 29.92 -16.59
C ARG A 68 -2.22 29.42 -15.69
N VAL A 69 -1.40 28.49 -16.18
CA VAL A 69 -0.24 27.97 -15.43
C VAL A 69 0.73 29.11 -15.10
N LYS A 70 1.04 30.01 -16.04
CA LYS A 70 1.88 31.19 -15.77
C LYS A 70 1.28 32.13 -14.72
N ALA A 71 -0.04 32.32 -14.74
CA ALA A 71 -0.72 33.15 -13.74
C ALA A 71 -0.61 32.55 -12.33
N VAL A 72 -0.80 31.23 -12.18
CA VAL A 72 -0.62 30.52 -10.90
C VAL A 72 0.82 30.61 -10.41
N LEU A 73 1.80 30.38 -11.30
CA LEU A 73 3.23 30.48 -10.93
C LEU A 73 3.62 31.90 -10.49
N ARG A 74 3.02 32.93 -11.08
CA ARG A 74 3.22 34.31 -10.65
C ARG A 74 2.63 34.55 -9.26
N CYS A 75 1.40 34.10 -9.02
CA CYS A 75 0.76 34.19 -7.70
C CYS A 75 1.62 33.50 -6.63
N MET A 76 2.09 32.28 -6.87
CA MET A 76 2.98 31.57 -5.95
C MET A 76 4.24 32.39 -5.62
N LYS A 77 4.86 32.98 -6.65
CA LYS A 77 6.04 33.84 -6.47
C LYS A 77 5.73 35.08 -5.61
N GLU A 78 4.59 35.72 -5.81
CA GLU A 78 4.14 36.87 -5.01
C GLU A 78 3.88 36.47 -3.54
N GLN A 79 3.40 35.25 -3.30
CA GLN A 79 3.20 34.69 -1.97
C GLN A 79 4.48 34.10 -1.34
N GLY A 80 5.63 34.15 -2.02
CA GLY A 80 6.88 33.60 -1.52
C GLY A 80 6.95 32.07 -1.47
N ILE A 81 6.03 31.35 -2.13
CA ILE A 81 6.00 29.89 -2.21
C ILE A 81 6.37 29.41 -3.62
N ASN A 82 6.81 28.15 -3.73
CA ASN A 82 7.08 27.51 -5.01
C ASN A 82 6.33 26.18 -5.13
N VAL A 83 6.33 25.58 -6.32
CA VAL A 83 5.56 24.36 -6.59
C VAL A 83 5.89 23.20 -5.62
N PRO A 84 7.18 22.87 -5.36
CA PRO A 84 7.51 21.85 -4.35
C PRO A 84 6.92 22.14 -2.96
N LEU A 85 7.11 23.36 -2.43
CA LEU A 85 6.62 23.72 -1.09
C LEU A 85 5.09 23.73 -1.03
N PHE A 86 4.43 24.17 -2.10
CA PHE A 86 2.98 24.12 -2.20
C PHE A 86 2.45 22.68 -2.20
N LEU A 87 3.06 21.79 -3.00
CA LEU A 87 2.66 20.39 -3.04
C LEU A 87 2.92 19.70 -1.71
N ASP A 88 4.02 19.99 -1.03
CA ASP A 88 4.34 19.45 0.29
C ASP A 88 3.29 19.87 1.35
N ALA A 89 3.01 21.18 1.45
CA ALA A 89 1.99 21.70 2.37
C ALA A 89 0.58 21.13 2.07
N LEU A 90 0.25 20.96 0.79
CA LEU A 90 -1.05 20.44 0.36
C LEU A 90 -1.24 18.95 0.66
N THR A 91 -0.17 18.14 0.56
CA THR A 91 -0.29 16.68 0.73
C THR A 91 -0.22 16.25 2.18
N GLN A 92 0.73 16.76 2.98
CA GLN A 92 0.91 16.35 4.38
C GLN A 92 2.00 17.11 5.19
N GLY A 93 2.74 18.04 4.58
CA GLY A 93 3.97 18.61 5.14
C GLY A 93 3.78 19.65 6.26
N ASP A 94 2.64 20.33 6.33
CA ASP A 94 2.40 21.41 7.31
C ASP A 94 1.24 21.10 8.27
N ALA A 95 1.41 21.42 9.55
CA ALA A 95 0.44 21.08 10.59
C ALA A 95 -0.84 21.92 10.50
N GLU A 96 -0.74 23.20 10.14
CA GLU A 96 -1.88 24.11 10.00
C GLU A 96 -2.67 23.78 8.73
N CYS A 97 -1.98 23.46 7.64
CA CYS A 97 -2.59 22.96 6.40
C CYS A 97 -3.37 21.66 6.60
N ARG A 98 -2.96 20.80 7.55
CA ARG A 98 -3.68 19.56 7.89
C ARG A 98 -4.92 19.79 8.76
N THR A 99 -5.14 20.96 9.34
CA THR A 99 -6.37 21.24 10.11
C THR A 99 -7.37 22.02 9.28
N ASP A 100 -6.91 22.82 8.32
CA ASP A 100 -7.76 23.57 7.40
C ASP A 100 -8.61 22.65 6.49
N ALA A 101 -9.92 22.89 6.46
CA ALA A 101 -10.86 22.04 5.74
C ALA A 101 -10.71 22.17 4.22
N GLU A 102 -10.39 23.36 3.71
CA GLU A 102 -10.23 23.61 2.28
C GLU A 102 -8.96 22.93 1.76
N VAL A 103 -7.84 23.07 2.47
CA VAL A 103 -6.56 22.45 2.11
C VAL A 103 -6.65 20.94 2.19
N LYS A 104 -7.25 20.38 3.25
CA LYS A 104 -7.47 18.92 3.38
C LYS A 104 -8.32 18.37 2.23
N TYR A 105 -9.37 19.08 1.87
CA TYR A 105 -10.24 18.68 0.77
C TYR A 105 -9.48 18.68 -0.56
N ALA A 106 -8.70 19.74 -0.84
CA ALA A 106 -7.86 19.82 -2.04
C ALA A 106 -6.76 18.75 -2.08
N GLY A 107 -6.14 18.44 -0.94
CA GLY A 107 -5.16 17.35 -0.82
C GLY A 107 -5.77 15.98 -1.06
N THR A 108 -6.95 15.72 -0.49
CA THR A 108 -7.70 14.48 -0.71
C THR A 108 -8.09 14.33 -2.18
N LEU A 109 -8.54 15.41 -2.81
CA LEU A 109 -8.89 15.42 -4.23
C LEU A 109 -7.68 15.07 -5.11
N LEU A 110 -6.50 15.57 -4.79
CA LEU A 110 -5.27 15.22 -5.50
C LEU A 110 -4.96 13.71 -5.37
N MET A 111 -5.12 13.13 -4.18
CA MET A 111 -4.81 11.71 -3.92
C MET A 111 -5.81 10.75 -4.58
N VAL A 112 -7.07 11.13 -4.67
CA VAL A 112 -8.13 10.29 -5.27
C VAL A 112 -8.22 10.48 -6.79
N SER A 113 -7.60 11.51 -7.35
CA SER A 113 -7.69 11.80 -8.79
C SER A 113 -6.87 10.84 -9.67
N ASP A 114 -7.51 10.33 -10.73
CA ASP A 114 -6.87 9.62 -11.85
C ASP A 114 -5.68 10.39 -12.48
N LYS A 115 -5.62 11.71 -12.27
CA LYS A 115 -4.54 12.56 -12.79
C LYS A 115 -3.22 12.34 -12.08
N LEU A 116 -3.21 12.00 -10.80
CA LEU A 116 -1.98 11.83 -10.04
C LEU A 116 -1.12 10.67 -10.58
N PRO A 117 -1.66 9.45 -10.79
CA PRO A 117 -0.92 8.38 -11.46
C PRO A 117 -0.39 8.78 -12.85
N GLU A 118 -1.20 9.47 -13.66
CA GLU A 118 -0.76 9.95 -14.99
C GLU A 118 0.39 10.97 -14.89
N ILE A 119 0.40 11.83 -13.87
CA ILE A 119 1.47 12.80 -13.62
C ILE A 119 2.75 12.03 -13.25
N LEU A 120 2.67 11.10 -12.29
CA LEU A 120 3.81 10.29 -11.85
C LEU A 120 4.40 9.47 -13.00
N GLN A 121 3.55 8.86 -13.84
CA GLN A 121 3.99 8.11 -15.02
C GLN A 121 4.71 9.01 -16.04
N ARG A 122 4.20 10.22 -16.28
CA ARG A 122 4.85 11.21 -17.15
C ARG A 122 6.16 11.73 -16.55
N MET A 123 6.24 11.88 -15.23
CA MET A 123 7.48 12.25 -14.54
C MET A 123 8.53 11.14 -14.61
N TYR A 124 8.12 9.87 -14.49
CA TYR A 124 8.98 8.70 -14.66
C TYR A 124 9.50 8.56 -16.10
N ARG A 125 8.62 8.78 -17.08
CA ARG A 125 8.94 8.67 -18.51
C ARG A 125 8.48 9.89 -19.29
N PRO A 126 9.24 11.01 -19.25
CA PRO A 126 8.86 12.22 -19.95
C PRO A 126 8.72 12.01 -21.47
N PRO A 127 7.80 12.72 -22.16
CA PRO A 127 7.69 12.69 -23.61
C PRO A 127 9.03 13.02 -24.28
N ARG A 128 9.33 12.39 -25.42
CA ARG A 128 10.51 12.76 -26.22
C ARG A 128 10.25 14.13 -26.83
N GLY A 129 11.28 14.97 -26.87
CA GLY A 129 11.27 16.17 -27.73
C GLY A 129 11.04 15.79 -29.20
N ARG A 130 10.70 16.78 -30.04
CA ARG A 130 10.35 16.60 -31.47
C ARG A 130 11.29 15.62 -32.20
N LYS A 131 10.75 14.96 -33.24
CA LYS A 131 11.40 13.90 -34.05
C LYS A 131 12.80 14.24 -34.57
N ASP A 132 13.16 15.53 -34.66
CA ASP A 132 14.46 15.99 -35.15
C ASP A 132 15.56 16.02 -34.06
N GLY A 133 15.22 15.65 -32.82
CA GLY A 133 16.03 15.86 -31.63
C GLY A 133 17.20 14.91 -31.45
N LYS A 134 18.39 15.35 -31.88
CA LYS A 134 19.71 14.83 -31.45
C LYS A 134 20.05 15.15 -29.98
N GLY A 135 19.05 15.23 -29.10
CA GLY A 135 19.21 15.68 -27.71
C GLY A 135 19.12 14.55 -26.69
N ARG A 136 19.89 14.65 -25.59
CA ARG A 136 19.79 13.72 -24.46
C ARG A 136 18.37 13.75 -23.87
N ARG A 137 17.79 12.57 -23.67
CA ARG A 137 16.47 12.42 -23.05
C ARG A 137 16.45 13.11 -21.67
N PRO A 138 15.43 13.93 -21.34
CA PRO A 138 15.29 14.44 -19.98
C PRO A 138 15.14 13.27 -19.02
N ALA A 139 15.93 13.27 -17.95
CA ALA A 139 15.91 12.19 -16.95
C ALA A 139 14.57 12.12 -16.20
N GLY A 140 13.85 13.26 -16.11
CA GLY A 140 12.62 13.36 -15.33
C GLY A 140 12.86 13.04 -13.86
N ALA A 141 11.83 12.54 -13.19
CA ALA A 141 11.92 12.03 -11.83
C ALA A 141 12.24 10.52 -11.79
N ARG A 142 12.75 9.94 -12.88
CA ARG A 142 12.93 8.48 -13.00
C ARG A 142 13.74 7.87 -11.86
N ARG A 143 14.89 8.49 -11.52
CA ARG A 143 15.75 7.98 -10.45
C ARG A 143 15.05 8.05 -9.08
N LEU A 144 14.49 9.21 -8.76
CA LEU A 144 13.78 9.45 -7.50
C LEU A 144 12.59 8.51 -7.33
N LEU A 145 11.75 8.36 -8.35
CA LEU A 145 10.59 7.48 -8.31
C LEU A 145 10.99 6.00 -8.24
N HIS A 146 12.09 5.61 -8.87
CA HIS A 146 12.59 4.24 -8.77
C HIS A 146 13.13 3.93 -7.36
N GLU A 147 13.89 4.85 -6.79
CA GLU A 147 14.44 4.75 -5.43
C GLU A 147 13.31 4.66 -4.40
N PHE A 148 12.33 5.59 -4.49
CA PHE A 148 11.13 5.55 -3.66
C PHE A 148 10.37 4.22 -3.78
N ALA A 149 10.11 3.75 -5.01
CA ALA A 149 9.41 2.49 -5.21
C ALA A 149 10.18 1.29 -4.64
N THR A 150 11.52 1.33 -4.67
CA THR A 150 12.36 0.28 -4.07
C THR A 150 12.22 0.28 -2.56
N THR A 151 12.22 1.45 -1.91
CA THR A 151 11.95 1.57 -0.46
C THR A 151 10.60 0.97 -0.10
N CYS A 152 9.53 1.32 -0.83
CA CYS A 152 8.20 0.76 -0.56
C CYS A 152 8.14 -0.77 -0.69
N ILE A 153 8.88 -1.35 -1.65
CA ILE A 153 8.95 -2.81 -1.83
C ILE A 153 9.69 -3.45 -0.66
N ILE A 154 10.80 -2.86 -0.20
CA ILE A 154 11.56 -3.34 0.95
C ILE A 154 10.65 -3.35 2.19
N ASP A 155 9.99 -2.24 2.49
CA ASP A 155 9.08 -2.15 3.65
C ASP A 155 7.94 -3.18 3.57
N CYS A 156 7.43 -3.45 2.37
CA CYS A 156 6.39 -4.47 2.15
C CYS A 156 6.91 -5.89 2.43
N VAL A 157 8.10 -6.22 1.92
CA VAL A 157 8.75 -7.52 2.12
C VAL A 157 9.08 -7.72 3.59
N ASP A 158 9.62 -6.71 4.27
CA ASP A 158 9.95 -6.79 5.70
C ASP A 158 8.69 -7.07 6.52
N ARG A 159 7.60 -6.33 6.27
CA ARG A 159 6.31 -6.57 6.92
C ARG A 159 5.76 -7.97 6.63
N GLU A 160 5.87 -8.46 5.40
CA GLU A 160 5.41 -9.80 5.03
C GLU A 160 6.25 -10.90 5.69
N MET A 161 7.56 -10.70 5.79
CA MET A 161 8.49 -11.61 6.46
C MET A 161 8.20 -11.66 7.96
N ASP A 162 7.95 -10.52 8.60
CA ASP A 162 7.56 -10.45 10.01
C ASP A 162 6.23 -11.18 10.26
N ASN A 163 5.24 -10.96 9.39
CA ASN A 163 3.93 -11.61 9.49
C ASN A 163 3.98 -13.13 9.27
N SER A 164 4.93 -13.62 8.47
CA SER A 164 5.08 -15.06 8.17
C SER A 164 6.15 -15.76 9.01
N SER A 165 6.86 -15.02 9.87
CA SER A 165 7.95 -15.53 10.70
C SER A 165 7.57 -16.78 11.52
N SER A 166 6.35 -16.82 12.06
CA SER A 166 5.83 -17.94 12.86
C SER A 166 5.68 -19.24 12.06
N LEU A 167 5.47 -19.15 10.74
CA LEU A 167 5.34 -20.30 9.85
C LEU A 167 6.70 -20.95 9.55
N PHE A 168 7.80 -20.22 9.75
CA PHE A 168 9.16 -20.73 9.57
C PHE A 168 9.75 -21.36 10.84
N LEU A 169 9.03 -21.29 11.96
CA LEU A 169 9.46 -21.94 13.20
C LEU A 169 9.12 -23.44 13.14
N SER A 170 10.13 -24.29 13.30
CA SER A 170 9.90 -25.71 13.55
C SER A 170 9.34 -25.90 14.96
N PRO A 171 8.40 -26.85 15.16
CA PRO A 171 7.98 -27.23 16.50
C PRO A 171 9.20 -27.55 17.39
N PRO A 172 9.20 -27.15 18.67
CA PRO A 172 10.36 -27.33 19.56
C PRO A 172 10.77 -28.81 19.72
N GLU A 173 9.84 -29.73 19.51
CA GLU A 173 10.06 -31.19 19.55
C GLU A 173 10.77 -31.75 18.29
N ALA A 174 10.75 -31.01 17.17
CA ALA A 174 11.40 -31.41 15.93
C ALA A 174 12.93 -31.15 15.93
N LEU A 175 13.43 -30.42 16.93
CA LEU A 175 14.84 -30.09 17.12
C LEU A 175 15.46 -30.91 18.26
N ASN A 176 15.41 -32.24 18.17
CA ASN A 176 16.17 -33.09 19.11
C ASN A 176 17.64 -33.18 18.67
N GLU A 177 18.58 -33.08 19.62
CA GLU A 177 20.02 -33.25 19.44
C GLU A 177 20.33 -34.58 18.75
N ASP A 178 19.61 -35.65 19.09
CA ASP A 178 19.77 -36.97 18.45
C ASP A 178 19.44 -36.93 16.95
N HIS A 179 18.46 -36.12 16.52
CA HIS A 179 18.11 -35.97 15.10
C HIS A 179 19.13 -35.10 14.34
N LEU A 180 19.63 -34.03 14.96
CA LEU A 180 20.60 -33.10 14.36
C LEU A 180 22.04 -33.65 14.34
N THR A 181 22.39 -34.46 15.34
CA THR A 181 23.71 -35.10 15.47
C THR A 181 23.71 -36.55 14.99
N SER A 182 22.56 -37.09 14.57
CA SER A 182 22.51 -38.28 13.71
C SER A 182 23.10 -37.97 12.34
N VAL A 183 24.42 -37.74 12.33
CA VAL A 183 25.31 -38.14 11.26
C VAL A 183 25.34 -39.67 11.22
N ASN A 184 24.17 -40.31 11.15
CA ASN A 184 24.03 -41.50 10.35
C ASN A 184 24.07 -40.99 8.92
N SER A 185 25.31 -40.78 8.47
CA SER A 185 25.75 -41.07 7.11
C SER A 185 24.57 -41.29 6.18
N ILE A 186 24.05 -40.19 5.61
CA ILE A 186 23.56 -40.28 4.23
C ILE A 186 24.78 -40.81 3.52
N ASN A 187 24.77 -42.12 3.34
CA ASN A 187 25.78 -42.89 2.66
C ASN A 187 25.85 -42.21 1.29
N ARG A 188 26.82 -41.28 1.13
CA ARG A 188 26.92 -40.43 -0.06
C ARG A 188 27.02 -41.35 -1.28
N ASP A 189 27.56 -42.53 -1.12
CA ASP A 189 27.67 -43.52 -2.18
C ASP A 189 26.31 -44.15 -2.56
N ALA A 190 25.37 -44.33 -1.63
CA ALA A 190 24.04 -44.90 -1.92
C ALA A 190 23.10 -43.89 -2.59
N CYS A 191 23.13 -42.62 -2.18
CA CYS A 191 22.26 -41.59 -2.78
C CYS A 191 22.76 -41.17 -4.17
N TRP A 192 24.10 -41.10 -4.37
CA TRP A 192 24.69 -40.79 -5.67
C TRP A 192 24.49 -41.91 -6.70
N HIS A 193 24.54 -43.20 -6.31
CA HIS A 193 24.22 -44.30 -7.23
C HIS A 193 22.75 -44.30 -7.67
N LYS A 194 21.82 -43.97 -6.77
CA LYS A 194 20.38 -43.88 -7.09
C LYS A 194 20.08 -42.70 -8.02
N PHE A 195 20.74 -41.55 -7.82
CA PHE A 195 20.59 -40.37 -8.67
C PHE A 195 21.23 -40.54 -10.06
N ARG A 196 22.35 -41.28 -10.17
CA ARG A 196 23.03 -41.55 -11.44
C ARG A 196 22.33 -42.61 -12.29
N SER A 197 21.72 -43.61 -11.66
CA SER A 197 20.92 -44.65 -12.34
C SER A 197 19.62 -44.07 -12.95
N HIS A 198 18.92 -43.21 -12.21
CA HIS A 198 17.69 -42.57 -12.70
C HIS A 198 17.96 -41.58 -13.86
N ARG A 199 19.12 -40.91 -13.84
CA ARG A 199 19.51 -39.97 -14.90
C ARG A 199 19.91 -40.67 -16.21
N LEU A 200 20.42 -41.90 -16.16
CA LEU A 200 20.78 -42.70 -17.34
C LEU A 200 19.56 -43.39 -17.98
N GLN A 201 18.52 -43.73 -17.21
CA GLN A 201 17.27 -44.25 -17.77
C GLN A 201 16.48 -43.15 -18.51
N HIS A 202 16.44 -41.93 -17.97
CA HIS A 202 15.76 -40.81 -18.63
C HIS A 202 16.49 -40.24 -19.86
N THR A 203 17.79 -40.50 -20.04
CA THR A 203 18.51 -40.05 -21.25
C THR A 203 18.41 -41.05 -22.41
N ILE A 204 18.05 -42.31 -22.15
CA ILE A 204 17.85 -43.31 -23.21
C ILE A 204 16.46 -43.16 -23.84
N GLU A 205 15.43 -42.74 -23.10
CA GLU A 205 14.07 -42.50 -23.64
C GLU A 205 13.93 -41.20 -24.46
N ILE A 206 14.95 -40.34 -24.49
CA ILE A 206 14.93 -39.07 -25.24
C ILE A 206 15.66 -39.19 -26.60
N ILE A 207 16.33 -40.33 -26.87
CA ILE A 207 17.16 -40.53 -28.09
C ILE A 207 16.66 -41.70 -28.98
N THR A 208 15.48 -42.27 -28.70
CA THR A 208 14.78 -43.20 -29.61
C THR A 208 13.38 -42.70 -29.91
#